data_AF-A0A2G8S1F7-F1
#
_entry.id   AF-A0A2G8S1F7-F1
#
_cell.length_a   1.000
_cell.length_b   1.000
_cell.length_c   1.000
_cell.angle_alpha   90.00
_cell.angle_beta   90.00
_cell.angle_gamma   90.00
#
_symmetry.space_group_name_H-M   'P 1'
#
loop_
_entity.id
_entity.type
_entity.pdbx_description
1 polymer ?
#
loop_
_entity_poly.entity_id
_entity_poly.type
_entity_poly.pdbx_seq_one_letter_code
_entity_poly.pdbx_strand_id
1 'polypeptide(L)'
;MCTQYGVPHSVSQAWRIGRAVALCRKRNTLKDVPRAILDLQNGACLFVGKIIDVQREVRKGFTWGEVTIVPLLEEEEEDAVSPPGFTLPVQPDDRLVIPFQNENLYAYIESAAGEKKIHVTVPDLITVLDSQNGAALGTPDYRYGLRVTVIALAGHPSWTTTPEGLRCGGPEAFG
;
A
#
# COMPACT_ATOMS: atom_id res chain seq x y z
N MET A 1 10.72 1.28 -30.69
CA MET A 1 9.55 0.40 -30.57
C MET A 1 9.26 0.00 -29.11
N CYS A 2 10.17 -0.62 -28.36
CA CYS A 2 9.89 -1.02 -26.97
C CYS A 2 9.67 0.15 -25.97
N THR A 3 10.32 1.30 -26.19
CA THR A 3 10.14 2.50 -25.34
C THR A 3 8.78 3.19 -25.51
N GLN A 4 8.05 2.88 -26.58
CA GLN A 4 6.76 3.52 -26.89
C GLN A 4 5.59 2.90 -26.11
N TYR A 5 5.73 1.63 -25.70
CA TYR A 5 4.66 0.86 -25.04
C TYR A 5 5.07 0.29 -23.68
N GLY A 6 6.37 0.33 -23.33
CA GLY A 6 6.86 -0.12 -22.03
C GLY A 6 6.95 1.02 -21.02
N VAL A 7 6.81 0.69 -19.73
CA VAL A 7 7.19 1.60 -18.63
C VAL A 7 8.71 1.51 -18.45
N PRO A 8 9.49 2.53 -18.83
CA PRO A 8 10.94 2.46 -18.78
C PRO A 8 11.45 2.54 -17.34
N HIS A 9 12.68 2.06 -17.12
CA HIS A 9 13.41 2.16 -15.84
C HIS A 9 12.79 1.45 -14.62
N SER A 10 11.75 0.64 -14.79
CA SER A 10 11.09 -0.11 -13.70
C SER A 10 12.06 -0.98 -12.89
N VAL A 11 13.00 -1.67 -13.56
CA VAL A 11 14.03 -2.48 -12.90
C VAL A 11 14.98 -1.61 -12.07
N SER A 12 15.43 -0.48 -12.62
CA SER A 12 16.30 0.46 -11.90
C SER A 12 15.58 1.10 -10.71
N GLN A 13 14.28 1.38 -10.85
CA GLN A 13 13.42 1.88 -9.79
C GLN A 13 13.30 0.86 -8.65
N ALA A 14 12.97 -0.40 -8.97
CA ALA A 14 12.90 -1.50 -8.01
C ALA A 14 14.24 -1.70 -7.28
N TRP A 15 15.37 -1.60 -7.99
CA TRP A 15 16.70 -1.68 -7.36
C TRP A 15 16.96 -0.54 -6.38
N ARG A 16 16.57 0.71 -6.70
CA ARG A 16 16.75 1.86 -5.80
C ARG A 16 15.91 1.71 -4.54
N ILE A 17 14.65 1.28 -4.67
CA ILE A 17 13.76 0.98 -3.55
C ILE A 17 14.35 -0.13 -2.68
N GLY A 18 14.73 -1.26 -3.28
CA GLY A 18 15.34 -2.38 -2.55
C GLY A 18 16.63 -1.99 -1.83
N ARG A 19 17.46 -1.13 -2.46
CA ARG A 19 18.66 -0.56 -1.82
C ARG A 19 18.30 0.30 -0.62
N ALA A 20 17.29 1.16 -0.70
CA ALA A 20 16.84 1.99 0.42
C ALA A 20 16.39 1.13 1.60
N VAL A 21 15.55 0.12 1.34
CA VAL A 21 15.11 -0.86 2.37
C VAL A 21 16.31 -1.58 2.99
N ALA A 22 17.25 -2.06 2.18
CA ALA A 22 18.45 -2.76 2.66
C ALA A 22 19.35 -1.87 3.53
N LEU A 23 19.45 -0.57 3.22
CA LEU A 23 20.20 0.39 4.04
C LEU A 23 19.52 0.65 5.39
N CYS A 24 18.20 0.80 5.41
CA CYS A 24 17.43 0.92 6.66
C CYS A 24 17.59 -0.33 7.53
N ARG A 25 17.51 -1.52 6.94
CA ARG A 25 17.79 -2.79 7.63
C ARG A 25 19.19 -2.82 8.24
N LYS A 26 20.22 -2.47 7.45
CA LYS A 26 21.62 -2.47 7.91
C LYS A 26 21.87 -1.50 9.06
N ARG A 27 21.14 -0.38 9.10
CA ARG A 27 21.26 0.66 10.15
C ARG A 27 20.34 0.44 11.34
N ASN A 28 19.51 -0.61 11.32
CA ASN A 28 18.46 -0.85 12.31
C ASN A 28 17.46 0.32 12.43
N THR A 29 17.13 0.96 11.29
CA THR A 29 16.20 2.09 11.20
C THR A 29 14.98 1.71 10.36
N LEU A 30 14.33 0.60 10.73
CA LEU A 30 13.24 0.00 9.95
C LEU A 30 12.01 0.90 9.87
N LYS A 31 11.75 1.67 10.93
CA LYS A 31 10.70 2.70 10.96
C LYS A 31 10.84 3.77 9.87
N ASP A 32 12.05 3.96 9.32
CA ASP A 32 12.28 4.94 8.25
C ASP A 32 12.07 4.35 6.85
N VAL A 33 11.75 3.06 6.71
CA VAL A 33 11.57 2.41 5.40
C VAL A 33 10.49 3.10 4.57
N PRO A 34 9.26 3.36 5.08
CA PRO A 34 8.24 4.03 4.30
C PRO A 34 8.70 5.43 3.84
N ARG A 35 9.41 6.17 4.72
CA ARG A 35 10.02 7.46 4.38
C ARG A 35 11.04 7.34 3.26
N ALA A 36 11.97 6.39 3.37
CA ALA A 36 13.03 6.19 2.40
C ALA A 36 12.48 5.80 1.01
N ILE A 37 11.33 5.13 0.96
CA ILE A 37 10.62 4.84 -0.30
C ILE A 37 9.96 6.10 -0.86
N LEU A 38 9.26 6.87 -0.02
CA LEU A 38 8.55 8.10 -0.41
C LEU A 38 9.50 9.26 -0.77
N ASP A 39 10.72 9.26 -0.26
CA ASP A 39 11.79 10.18 -0.69
C ASP A 39 12.28 9.86 -2.12
N LEU A 40 12.07 8.63 -2.59
CA LEU A 40 12.47 8.18 -3.93
C LEU A 40 11.34 8.22 -4.95
N GLN A 41 10.08 8.15 -4.52
CA GLN A 41 8.91 7.98 -5.37
C GLN A 41 7.76 8.85 -4.88
N ASN A 42 7.02 9.43 -5.83
CA ASN A 42 5.81 10.18 -5.50
C ASN A 42 4.77 9.21 -4.90
N GLY A 43 4.27 9.57 -3.73
CA GLY A 43 3.33 8.75 -3.00
C GLY A 43 2.92 9.38 -1.67
N ALA A 44 2.16 8.63 -0.89
CA ALA A 44 1.68 9.03 0.42
C ALA A 44 1.64 7.84 1.39
N CYS A 45 1.78 8.14 2.67
CA CYS A 45 1.48 7.18 3.73
C CYS A 45 0.00 7.23 4.03
N LEU A 46 -0.69 6.12 3.82
CA LEU A 46 -2.13 6.07 4.01
C LEU A 46 -2.49 5.73 5.44
N PHE A 47 -1.76 4.78 6.05
CA PHE A 47 -2.17 4.19 7.30
C PHE A 47 -1.01 3.44 7.97
N VAL A 48 -0.91 3.52 9.29
CA VAL A 48 -0.02 2.69 10.11
C VAL A 48 -0.89 1.96 11.12
N GLY A 49 -0.79 0.65 11.18
CA GLY A 49 -1.76 -0.13 11.95
C GLY A 49 -1.44 -1.60 12.08
N LYS A 50 -2.42 -2.35 12.58
CA LYS A 50 -2.37 -3.80 12.76
C LYS A 50 -3.49 -4.46 11.98
N ILE A 51 -3.16 -5.53 11.27
CA ILE A 51 -4.17 -6.34 10.57
C ILE A 51 -5.03 -7.07 11.60
N ILE A 52 -6.35 -6.85 11.54
CA ILE A 52 -7.33 -7.49 12.44
C ILE A 52 -8.26 -8.47 11.73
N ASP A 53 -8.33 -8.43 10.41
CA ASP A 53 -9.12 -9.39 9.64
C ASP A 53 -8.52 -9.55 8.23
N VAL A 54 -8.57 -10.78 7.73
CA VAL A 54 -8.18 -11.12 6.36
C VAL A 54 -9.17 -12.16 5.86
N GLN A 55 -10.02 -11.76 4.92
CA GLN A 55 -10.94 -12.66 4.24
C GLN A 55 -10.41 -12.93 2.85
N ARG A 56 -10.41 -14.20 2.45
CA ARG A 56 -9.98 -14.59 1.10
C ARG A 56 -10.73 -15.80 0.60
N GLU A 57 -11.02 -15.77 -0.68
CA GLU A 57 -11.69 -16.83 -1.41
C GLU A 57 -11.11 -16.94 -2.82
N VAL A 58 -11.09 -18.16 -3.35
CA VAL A 58 -10.65 -18.39 -4.74
C VAL A 58 -11.89 -18.49 -5.61
N ARG A 59 -12.07 -17.52 -6.52
CA ARG A 59 -13.17 -17.49 -7.50
C ARG A 59 -12.61 -17.37 -8.91
N LYS A 60 -13.01 -18.29 -9.79
CA LYS A 60 -12.62 -18.30 -11.22
C LYS A 60 -11.11 -18.19 -11.46
N GLY A 61 -10.29 -18.78 -10.58
CA GLY A 61 -8.82 -18.74 -10.68
C GLY A 61 -8.14 -17.48 -10.14
N PHE A 62 -8.90 -16.57 -9.53
CA PHE A 62 -8.38 -15.39 -8.84
C PHE A 62 -8.63 -15.49 -7.35
N THR A 63 -7.69 -14.98 -6.55
CA THR A 63 -7.86 -14.81 -5.10
C THR A 63 -8.50 -13.46 -4.84
N TRP A 64 -9.77 -13.48 -4.43
CA TRP A 64 -10.52 -12.32 -4.01
C TRP A 64 -10.50 -12.23 -2.50
N GLY A 65 -10.53 -11.03 -1.97
CA GLY A 65 -10.59 -10.84 -0.54
C GLY A 65 -10.52 -9.39 -0.11
N GLU A 66 -10.48 -9.22 1.19
CA GLU A 66 -10.24 -7.92 1.82
C GLU A 66 -9.37 -8.10 3.06
N VAL A 67 -8.55 -7.08 3.33
CA VAL A 67 -7.81 -6.95 4.58
C VAL A 67 -8.29 -5.71 5.33
N THR A 68 -8.53 -5.87 6.63
CA THR A 68 -8.92 -4.80 7.54
C THR A 68 -7.79 -4.49 8.51
N ILE A 69 -7.44 -3.22 8.61
CA ILE A 69 -6.34 -2.70 9.42
C ILE A 69 -6.88 -1.60 10.34
N VAL A 70 -6.54 -1.65 11.62
CA VAL A 70 -6.89 -0.63 12.62
C VAL A 70 -5.64 0.08 13.13
N PRO A 71 -5.75 1.32 13.64
CA PRO A 71 -4.62 2.05 14.21
C PRO A 71 -3.96 1.25 15.33
N LEU A 72 -2.68 1.50 15.55
CA LEU A 72 -1.98 0.96 16.71
C LEU A 72 -2.53 1.63 17.98
N LEU A 73 -2.59 0.87 19.08
CA LEU A 73 -2.90 1.44 20.40
C LEU A 73 -1.67 2.21 20.93
N GLU A 74 -1.87 3.16 21.85
CA GLU A 74 -0.77 3.98 22.42
C GLU A 74 0.39 3.15 23.00
N GLU A 75 0.10 1.99 23.59
CA GLU A 75 1.11 1.04 24.10
C GLU A 75 1.91 0.34 22.98
N GLU A 76 1.38 0.33 21.77
CA GLU A 76 2.03 -0.20 20.56
C GLU A 76 2.73 0.92 19.74
N GLU A 77 2.58 2.19 20.14
CA GLU A 77 3.14 3.38 19.47
C GLU A 77 4.56 3.76 19.92
N GLU A 78 5.13 3.17 20.98
CA GLU A 78 6.52 3.48 21.39
C GLU A 78 7.55 3.20 20.27
N ASP A 79 7.20 2.36 19.29
CA ASP A 79 7.96 2.05 18.07
C ASP A 79 7.43 2.76 16.80
N ALA A 80 6.54 3.75 16.95
CA ALA A 80 5.81 4.35 15.83
C ALA A 80 6.75 4.99 14.79
N VAL A 81 6.38 4.76 13.53
CA VAL A 81 7.03 5.26 12.32
C VAL A 81 7.04 6.79 12.39
N SER A 82 8.21 7.41 12.22
CA SER A 82 8.25 8.86 12.00
C SER A 82 7.43 9.17 10.74
N PRO A 83 6.43 10.07 10.80
CA PRO A 83 5.49 10.25 9.69
C PRO A 83 6.27 10.63 8.43
N PRO A 84 6.19 9.82 7.37
CA PRO A 84 6.89 10.11 6.13
C PRO A 84 6.01 11.02 5.28
N GLY A 85 6.56 12.13 4.77
CA GLY A 85 5.83 13.06 3.90
C GLY A 85 4.38 13.33 4.34
N PHE A 86 3.43 13.29 3.40
CA PHE A 86 2.00 13.40 3.67
C PHE A 86 1.46 12.09 4.25
N THR A 87 0.92 12.16 5.49
CA THR A 87 0.17 11.09 6.13
C THR A 87 -1.29 11.51 6.24
N LEU A 88 -2.22 10.60 5.91
CA LEU A 88 -3.64 10.88 6.09
C LEU A 88 -3.99 11.05 7.58
N PRO A 89 -4.86 12.00 7.95
CA PRO A 89 -5.37 12.07 9.32
C PRO A 89 -6.30 10.89 9.56
N VAL A 90 -6.02 10.11 10.60
CA VAL A 90 -6.77 8.91 10.99
C VAL A 90 -7.21 9.05 12.45
N GLN A 91 -8.46 8.71 12.74
CA GLN A 91 -9.01 8.68 14.10
C GLN A 91 -8.80 7.29 14.75
N PRO A 92 -8.80 7.18 16.09
CA PRO A 92 -8.57 5.89 16.76
C PRO A 92 -9.56 4.78 16.39
N ASP A 93 -10.81 5.14 16.08
CA ASP A 93 -11.88 4.21 15.72
C ASP A 93 -12.00 3.97 14.20
N ASP A 94 -11.18 4.64 13.39
CA ASP A 94 -11.16 4.44 11.95
C ASP A 94 -10.57 3.06 11.62
N ARG A 95 -10.99 2.49 10.49
CA ARG A 95 -10.37 1.29 9.93
C ARG A 95 -10.04 1.50 8.46
N LEU A 96 -8.85 1.07 8.06
CA LEU A 96 -8.50 0.97 6.65
C LEU A 96 -8.92 -0.40 6.13
N VAL A 97 -9.68 -0.42 5.06
CA VAL A 97 -10.07 -1.64 4.35
C VAL A 97 -9.49 -1.62 2.95
N ILE A 98 -8.86 -2.73 2.56
CA ILE A 98 -8.24 -2.90 1.24
C ILE A 98 -8.79 -4.15 0.57
N PRO A 99 -9.75 -4.02 -0.35
CA PRO A 99 -10.16 -5.10 -1.23
C PRO A 99 -9.08 -5.45 -2.26
N PHE A 100 -8.93 -6.73 -2.58
CA PHE A 100 -7.92 -7.24 -3.51
C PHE A 100 -8.44 -8.35 -4.43
N GLN A 101 -7.85 -8.44 -5.62
CA GLN A 101 -7.97 -9.53 -6.58
C GLN A 101 -6.56 -9.91 -7.06
N ASN A 102 -5.93 -10.89 -6.41
CA ASN A 102 -4.48 -11.19 -6.45
C ASN A 102 -3.60 -10.01 -5.96
N GLU A 103 -3.93 -8.78 -6.32
CA GLU A 103 -3.30 -7.51 -5.95
C GLU A 103 -4.31 -6.55 -5.31
N ASN A 104 -3.83 -5.59 -4.52
CA ASN A 104 -4.66 -4.57 -3.88
C ASN A 104 -5.31 -3.64 -4.93
N LEU A 105 -6.62 -3.42 -4.84
CA LEU A 105 -7.37 -2.67 -5.86
C LEU A 105 -7.65 -1.23 -5.45
N TYR A 106 -8.16 -1.02 -4.25
CA TYR A 106 -8.44 0.29 -3.69
C TYR A 106 -8.36 0.22 -2.18
N ALA A 107 -8.21 1.38 -1.53
CA ALA A 107 -8.26 1.47 -0.08
C ALA A 107 -9.19 2.60 0.34
N TYR A 108 -10.02 2.31 1.33
CA TYR A 108 -10.93 3.27 1.93
C TYR A 108 -10.82 3.25 3.44
N ILE A 109 -11.03 4.40 4.04
CA ILE A 109 -11.20 4.53 5.49
C ILE A 109 -12.69 4.44 5.79
N GLU A 110 -13.06 3.55 6.69
CA GLU A 110 -14.38 3.47 7.29
C GLU A 110 -14.32 4.06 8.70
N SER A 111 -15.11 5.10 8.95
CA SER A 111 -15.17 5.77 10.25
C SER A 111 -16.07 5.03 11.25
N ALA A 112 -16.01 5.41 12.53
CA ALA A 112 -16.88 4.88 13.57
C ALA A 112 -18.39 5.05 13.26
N ALA A 113 -18.74 6.08 12.48
CA ALA A 113 -20.11 6.34 12.04
C ALA A 113 -20.53 5.46 10.82
N GLY A 114 -19.63 4.65 10.28
CA GLY A 114 -19.85 3.83 9.09
C GLY A 114 -19.69 4.58 7.77
N GLU A 115 -19.14 5.80 7.78
CA GLU A 115 -18.86 6.54 6.55
C GLU A 115 -17.62 5.97 5.87
N LYS A 116 -17.72 5.65 4.57
CA LYS A 116 -16.63 5.08 3.77
C LYS A 116 -16.07 6.13 2.82
N LYS A 117 -14.79 6.43 2.93
CA LYS A 117 -14.08 7.36 2.05
C LYS A 117 -12.92 6.67 1.34
N ILE A 118 -12.99 6.57 0.02
CA ILE A 118 -11.91 6.02 -0.80
C ILE A 118 -10.77 7.05 -0.86
N HIS A 119 -9.55 6.58 -0.59
CA HIS A 119 -8.34 7.41 -0.58
C HIS A 119 -7.39 7.11 -1.73
N VAL A 120 -7.40 5.88 -2.23
CA VAL A 120 -6.55 5.43 -3.33
C VAL A 120 -7.27 4.33 -4.10
N THR A 121 -7.01 4.26 -5.39
CA THR A 121 -7.50 3.19 -6.27
C THR A 121 -6.47 2.95 -7.38
N VAL A 122 -6.52 1.78 -8.00
CA VAL A 122 -5.79 1.50 -9.23
C VAL A 122 -6.08 2.58 -10.29
N PRO A 123 -5.08 3.03 -11.06
CA PRO A 123 -3.79 2.37 -11.29
C PRO A 123 -2.66 2.73 -10.30
N ASP A 124 -2.93 3.53 -9.27
CA ASP A 124 -1.92 3.80 -8.23
C ASP A 124 -1.66 2.54 -7.41
N LEU A 125 -0.40 2.31 -7.06
CA LEU A 125 0.02 1.08 -6.39
C LEU A 125 -0.19 1.20 -4.88
N ILE A 126 -0.97 0.29 -4.32
CA ILE A 126 -1.18 0.17 -2.88
C ILE A 126 -0.25 -0.91 -2.35
N THR A 127 0.73 -0.50 -1.53
CA THR A 127 1.75 -1.41 -0.97
C THR A 127 1.59 -1.49 0.54
N VAL A 128 1.48 -2.72 1.05
CA VAL A 128 1.47 -3.01 2.48
C VAL A 128 2.86 -3.47 2.89
N LEU A 129 3.49 -2.74 3.81
CA LEU A 129 4.82 -3.03 4.33
C LEU A 129 4.69 -3.64 5.72
N ASP A 130 5.45 -4.70 6.00
CA ASP A 130 5.64 -5.22 7.35
C ASP A 130 6.49 -4.21 8.16
N SER A 131 5.91 -3.63 9.21
CA SER A 131 6.58 -2.63 10.03
C SER A 131 7.77 -3.19 10.83
N GLN A 132 7.85 -4.50 11.04
CA GLN A 132 8.93 -5.14 11.80
C GLN A 132 10.18 -5.45 10.98
N ASN A 133 10.09 -5.53 9.65
CA ASN A 133 11.24 -5.87 8.80
C ASN A 133 11.33 -5.02 7.50
N GLY A 134 10.33 -4.17 7.24
CA GLY A 134 10.25 -3.30 6.06
C GLY A 134 10.04 -4.03 4.73
N ALA A 135 9.68 -5.32 4.74
CA ALA A 135 9.36 -6.06 3.53
C ALA A 135 7.98 -5.68 3.01
N ALA A 136 7.80 -5.70 1.68
CA ALA A 136 6.47 -5.66 1.09
C ALA A 136 5.77 -7.00 1.28
N LEU A 137 4.51 -6.96 1.72
CA LEU A 137 3.65 -8.12 1.88
C LEU A 137 2.77 -8.27 0.64
N GLY A 138 2.78 -9.46 0.05
CA GLY A 138 1.79 -9.82 -0.96
C GLY A 138 0.46 -10.22 -0.31
N THR A 139 -0.64 -10.20 -1.08
CA THR A 139 -1.96 -10.66 -0.59
C THR A 139 -1.96 -12.08 0.01
N PRO A 140 -1.11 -13.05 -0.42
CA PRO A 140 -1.02 -14.35 0.25
C PRO A 140 -0.40 -14.30 1.65
N ASP A 141 0.44 -13.29 1.91
CA ASP A 141 1.21 -13.13 3.15
C ASP A 141 0.45 -12.39 4.25
N TYR A 142 -0.69 -11.77 3.93
CA TYR A 142 -1.54 -11.11 4.92
C TYR A 142 -2.02 -12.09 6.00
N ARG A 143 -1.76 -11.71 7.25
CA ARG A 143 -2.10 -12.51 8.44
C ARG A 143 -2.54 -11.57 9.56
N TYR A 144 -3.46 -12.07 10.37
CA TYR A 144 -3.88 -11.42 11.61
C TYR A 144 -2.69 -11.10 12.50
N GLY A 145 -2.70 -9.90 13.11
CA GLY A 145 -1.72 -9.46 14.10
C GLY A 145 -0.45 -8.85 13.52
N LEU A 146 -0.24 -8.88 12.19
CA LEU A 146 0.89 -8.19 11.57
C LEU A 146 0.74 -6.68 11.73
N ARG A 147 1.82 -6.04 12.22
CA ARG A 147 1.96 -4.58 12.21
C ARG A 147 2.42 -4.15 10.84
N VAL A 148 1.69 -3.24 10.23
CA VAL A 148 1.90 -2.84 8.84
C VAL A 148 1.88 -1.33 8.67
N THR A 149 2.57 -0.88 7.63
CA THR A 149 2.47 0.47 7.10
C THR A 149 1.96 0.39 5.66
N VAL A 150 0.86 1.07 5.37
CA VAL A 150 0.26 1.11 4.04
C VAL A 150 0.66 2.39 3.35
N ILE A 151 1.29 2.26 2.19
CA ILE A 151 1.68 3.39 1.34
C ILE A 151 1.00 3.27 -0.03
N ALA A 152 0.68 4.42 -0.61
CA ALA A 152 0.31 4.55 -2.01
C ALA A 152 1.48 5.13 -2.81
N LEU A 153 1.75 4.56 -3.98
CA LEU A 153 2.74 5.06 -4.92
C LEU A 153 2.04 5.40 -6.24
N ALA A 154 2.33 6.58 -6.79
CA ALA A 154 1.73 7.03 -8.04
C ALA A 154 2.09 6.06 -9.18
N GLY A 155 1.08 5.63 -9.93
CA GLY A 155 1.25 4.83 -11.13
C GLY A 155 2.01 5.63 -12.21
N HIS A 156 2.64 4.91 -13.15
CA HIS A 156 3.27 5.57 -14.29
C HIS A 156 2.21 6.38 -15.08
N PRO A 157 2.51 7.61 -15.53
CA PRO A 157 1.53 8.48 -16.19
C PRO A 157 0.78 7.83 -17.35
N SER A 158 1.42 6.92 -18.10
CA SER A 158 0.75 6.18 -19.18
C SER A 158 -0.55 5.49 -18.76
N TRP A 159 -0.70 5.10 -17.49
CA TRP A 159 -1.92 4.49 -16.95
C TRP A 159 -3.05 5.49 -16.69
N THR A 160 -2.72 6.77 -16.43
CA THR A 160 -3.71 7.80 -16.04
C THR A 160 -3.93 8.86 -17.12
N THR A 161 -2.94 9.13 -17.96
CA THR A 161 -2.99 10.20 -18.98
C THR A 161 -3.60 9.75 -20.30
N THR A 162 -3.85 8.45 -20.49
CA THR A 162 -4.44 7.90 -21.71
C THR A 162 -5.76 7.20 -21.41
N PRO A 163 -6.79 7.33 -22.28
CA PRO A 163 -8.04 6.61 -22.12
C PRO A 163 -7.86 5.08 -22.13
N GLU A 164 -6.89 4.57 -22.91
CA GLU A 164 -6.56 3.14 -22.97
C GLU A 164 -5.99 2.65 -21.63
N GLY A 165 -5.05 3.40 -21.06
CA GLY A 165 -4.44 3.08 -19.76
C GLY A 165 -5.50 3.00 -18.65
N LEU A 166 -6.39 3.98 -18.58
CA LEU A 166 -7.47 4.01 -17.59
C LEU A 166 -8.50 2.88 -17.82
N ARG A 167 -8.83 2.58 -19.07
CA ARG A 167 -9.76 1.49 -19.40
C ARG A 167 -9.19 0.12 -19.03
N CYS A 168 -7.87 -0.05 -19.08
CA CYS A 168 -7.20 -1.32 -18.80
C CYS A 168 -6.81 -1.49 -17.32
N GLY A 169 -6.37 -0.41 -16.67
CA GLY A 169 -5.80 -0.46 -15.31
C GLY A 169 -6.50 0.42 -14.29
N GLY A 170 -7.57 1.12 -14.68
CA GLY A 170 -8.39 1.92 -13.79
C GLY A 170 -9.52 1.11 -13.13
N PRO A 171 -10.32 1.76 -12.27
CA PRO A 171 -11.31 1.07 -11.43
C PRO A 171 -12.36 0.29 -12.21
N GLU A 172 -12.82 0.83 -13.35
CA GLU A 172 -13.82 0.17 -14.21
C GLU A 172 -13.38 -1.20 -14.74
N ALA A 173 -12.08 -1.47 -14.83
CA ALA A 173 -11.56 -2.76 -15.27
C ALA A 173 -11.74 -3.87 -14.22
N PHE A 174 -11.96 -3.51 -12.95
CA PHE A 174 -11.97 -4.43 -11.81
C PHE A 174 -13.33 -4.58 -11.14
N GLY A 175 -14.39 -3.94 -11.67
CA GLY A 175 -15.79 -4.10 -11.25
C GLY A 175 -16.35 -2.89 -10.53
#